data_AF-A0A1Q9NQS9-F1
#
_entry.id   AF-A0A1Q9NQS9-F1
#
_cell.length_a   1.000
_cell.length_b   1.000
_cell.length_c   1.000
_cell.angle_alpha   90.00
_cell.angle_beta   90.00
_cell.angle_gamma   90.00
#
_symmetry.space_group_name_H-M   'P 1'
#
loop_
_entity.id
_entity.type
_entity.pdbx_description
1 polymer ?
#
loop_
_entity_poly.entity_id
_entity_poly.type
_entity_poly.pdbx_seq_one_letter_code
_entity_poly.pdbx_strand_id
1 'polypeptide(L)'
;MKLRNPLIQSEESCMLNGVELINYQPYVRITLKHGLRSNTLTEPQGRNIKMNQLRNATRVIAIVVTMMVLFSSLQTGVRAQAVLDPVVVLYDANHRQQFDAFDLEEGMNLMLDAVNTSTRYIVRVNTEDLTDTILNDVDILIIAGPDPGYSFSSEEVDGISEMLANGSSLFLSGDPTIDQTVEYWSEVTMQGMGDNYAINDLLDSINVTGVRFSVNDTGVGPLWGDTMFDYENVVFNETYPYVQRLDATTWETSHPIFRNINELYTMTATLKPLELSSGIATGYESSFAQFRAGPISWANYSFPNMTLSDFEQDPLSYSAINGTFPSWMSAFEYDESRIVVMGSTLMFTGLKLPHPDTDLRWFYSGDNARLFMNIMNWLSQDFVETPSAIVPMLVISSAVMVIGVAFYIIKKIR
;
A
#
# COMPACT_ATOMS: atom_id res chain seq x y z
N MET A 1 -6.45 -61.21 -1.90
CA MET A 1 -6.43 -60.96 -3.35
C MET A 1 -5.22 -60.07 -3.62
N LYS A 2 -4.17 -60.65 -4.22
CA LYS A 2 -2.92 -59.97 -4.60
C LYS A 2 -3.14 -59.20 -5.91
N LEU A 3 -2.16 -58.35 -6.23
CA LEU A 3 -1.82 -57.69 -7.51
C LEU A 3 -2.12 -56.18 -7.47
N ARG A 4 -1.28 -55.26 -7.92
CA ARG A 4 0.15 -55.23 -8.33
C ARG A 4 0.46 -53.74 -8.58
N ASN A 5 1.59 -53.26 -8.09
CA ASN A 5 2.28 -52.10 -8.68
C ASN A 5 2.80 -52.47 -10.08
N PRO A 6 3.01 -51.51 -10.98
CA PRO A 6 4.40 -51.07 -11.19
C PRO A 6 4.62 -49.57 -11.50
N LEU A 7 5.75 -49.11 -10.97
CA LEU A 7 6.77 -48.20 -11.54
C LEU A 7 6.68 -47.88 -13.04
N ILE A 8 6.88 -46.60 -13.37
CA ILE A 8 7.65 -46.16 -14.55
C ILE A 8 8.52 -44.95 -14.15
N GLN A 9 9.85 -45.14 -14.21
CA GLN A 9 10.86 -44.12 -14.45
C GLN A 9 11.03 -43.96 -15.97
N SER A 10 11.31 -42.76 -16.46
CA SER A 10 12.14 -42.57 -17.65
C SER A 10 12.92 -41.27 -17.56
N GLU A 11 14.24 -41.41 -17.44
CA GLU A 11 15.24 -40.43 -17.83
C GLU A 11 15.16 -40.22 -19.36
N GLU A 12 15.38 -38.98 -19.83
CA GLU A 12 16.05 -38.79 -21.12
C GLU A 12 16.90 -37.51 -21.09
N SER A 13 18.20 -37.76 -21.27
CA SER A 13 19.31 -36.85 -21.51
C SER A 13 19.21 -36.23 -22.90
N CYS A 14 19.57 -34.95 -23.04
CA CYS A 14 20.07 -34.43 -24.31
C CYS A 14 21.35 -33.63 -24.06
N MET A 15 22.47 -34.22 -24.49
CA MET A 15 23.80 -33.66 -24.58
C MET A 15 24.20 -33.52 -26.06
N LEU A 16 25.17 -32.62 -26.30
CA LEU A 16 26.16 -32.59 -27.40
C LEU A 16 25.84 -31.84 -28.70
N ASN A 17 26.52 -30.70 -28.89
CA ASN A 17 27.71 -30.52 -29.76
C ASN A 17 28.00 -29.00 -29.83
N GLY A 18 29.19 -28.44 -29.65
CA GLY A 18 30.54 -28.93 -29.89
C GLY A 18 31.16 -28.08 -31.00
N VAL A 19 31.99 -27.09 -30.67
CA VAL A 19 33.10 -26.61 -31.52
C VAL A 19 34.24 -26.13 -30.63
N GLU A 20 35.42 -26.65 -30.96
CA GLU A 20 36.68 -26.58 -30.25
C GLU A 20 37.69 -25.72 -31.03
N LEU A 21 38.72 -25.22 -30.30
CA LEU A 21 40.05 -24.77 -30.76
C LEU A 21 40.09 -23.38 -31.46
N ILE A 22 41.06 -22.49 -31.25
CA ILE A 22 42.52 -22.67 -31.37
C ILE A 22 43.29 -21.57 -30.59
N ASN A 23 44.33 -22.03 -29.90
CA ASN A 23 45.49 -21.33 -29.32
C ASN A 23 46.31 -20.57 -30.39
N TYR A 24 46.81 -19.34 -30.17
CA TYR A 24 48.12 -18.92 -30.73
C TYR A 24 48.64 -17.62 -30.07
N GLN A 25 49.74 -17.74 -29.32
CA GLN A 25 50.71 -16.68 -29.08
C GLN A 25 51.60 -16.50 -30.32
N PRO A 26 52.16 -15.29 -30.53
CA PRO A 26 53.57 -15.27 -30.89
C PRO A 26 54.39 -14.19 -30.16
N TYR A 27 55.53 -14.64 -29.64
CA TYR A 27 56.72 -13.83 -29.39
C TYR A 27 57.25 -13.23 -30.69
N VAL A 28 57.75 -11.99 -30.64
CA VAL A 28 58.64 -11.44 -31.67
C VAL A 28 59.95 -11.00 -31.04
N ARG A 29 61.03 -11.53 -31.61
CA ARG A 29 62.45 -11.29 -31.30
C ARG A 29 63.12 -10.80 -32.59
N ILE A 30 63.61 -9.56 -32.66
CA ILE A 30 64.57 -9.08 -33.69
C ILE A 30 65.43 -7.98 -33.05
N THR A 31 66.69 -8.22 -32.66
CA THR A 31 67.97 -8.18 -33.43
C THR A 31 68.44 -6.78 -33.85
N LEU A 32 69.55 -6.35 -33.25
CA LEU A 32 70.35 -5.16 -33.53
C LEU A 32 70.95 -5.15 -34.95
N LYS A 33 71.02 -3.97 -35.57
CA LYS A 33 71.98 -3.63 -36.63
C LYS A 33 72.64 -2.28 -36.36
N HIS A 34 73.96 -2.29 -36.31
CA HIS A 34 74.83 -1.11 -36.37
C HIS A 34 74.84 -0.51 -37.79
N GLY A 35 74.96 0.82 -37.87
CA GLY A 35 75.28 1.55 -39.10
C GLY A 35 75.58 3.04 -38.82
N LEU A 36 76.85 3.43 -38.99
CA LEU A 36 77.41 4.78 -38.86
C LEU A 36 77.03 5.72 -40.02
N ARG A 37 76.87 7.03 -39.73
CA ARG A 37 77.35 8.25 -40.46
C ARG A 37 76.56 9.49 -39.94
N SER A 38 77.14 10.37 -39.11
CA SER A 38 78.03 11.53 -39.37
C SER A 38 77.34 12.80 -39.89
N ASN A 39 77.56 13.89 -39.14
CA ASN A 39 77.47 15.33 -39.47
C ASN A 39 76.04 15.90 -39.53
N THR A 40 75.70 17.05 -38.95
CA THR A 40 76.45 18.29 -38.71
C THR A 40 75.80 19.09 -37.56
N LEU A 41 76.60 19.91 -36.90
CA LEU A 41 76.23 20.90 -35.89
C LEU A 41 75.35 22.02 -36.46
N THR A 42 74.24 22.33 -35.77
CA THR A 42 73.73 23.70 -35.64
C THR A 42 73.07 23.89 -34.26
N GLU A 43 73.70 24.76 -33.47
CA GLU A 43 73.19 25.62 -32.37
C GLU A 43 72.15 25.13 -31.35
N PRO A 44 72.49 25.13 -30.03
CA PRO A 44 71.53 24.98 -28.95
C PRO A 44 71.03 26.36 -28.48
N GLN A 45 70.04 26.95 -29.16
CA GLN A 45 69.30 28.13 -28.66
C GLN A 45 67.81 27.86 -28.39
N GLY A 46 67.40 26.59 -28.21
CA GLY A 46 66.01 26.23 -27.94
C GLY A 46 65.74 25.41 -26.68
N ARG A 47 66.76 25.02 -25.90
CA ARG A 47 66.61 24.04 -24.81
C ARG A 47 66.05 24.64 -23.51
N ASN A 48 66.35 25.92 -23.23
CA ASN A 48 65.86 26.60 -22.02
C ASN A 48 64.37 27.02 -22.10
N ILE A 49 63.83 27.27 -23.30
CA ILE A 49 62.40 27.59 -23.48
C ILE A 49 61.54 26.32 -23.34
N LYS A 50 61.96 25.19 -23.93
CA LYS A 50 61.26 23.90 -23.79
C LYS A 50 61.30 23.34 -22.36
N MET A 51 62.39 23.51 -21.61
CA MET A 51 62.46 23.06 -20.20
C MET A 51 61.57 23.89 -19.27
N ASN A 52 61.45 25.21 -19.47
CA ASN A 52 60.52 26.04 -18.68
C ASN A 52 59.04 25.76 -19.03
N GLN A 53 58.72 25.48 -20.30
CA GLN A 53 57.37 25.06 -20.71
C GLN A 53 56.99 23.67 -20.17
N LEU A 54 57.94 22.71 -20.10
CA LEU A 54 57.69 21.43 -19.44
C LEU A 54 57.49 21.60 -17.93
N ARG A 55 58.32 22.40 -17.24
CA ARG A 55 58.20 22.62 -15.79
C ARG A 55 56.86 23.22 -15.38
N ASN A 56 56.33 24.14 -16.18
CA ASN A 56 55.02 24.74 -15.94
C ASN A 56 53.88 23.75 -16.22
N ALA A 57 54.02 22.91 -17.25
CA ALA A 57 53.03 21.88 -17.53
C ALA A 57 52.96 20.79 -16.46
N THR A 58 54.10 20.36 -15.92
CA THR A 58 54.12 19.37 -14.84
C THR A 58 53.47 19.93 -13.57
N ARG A 59 53.64 21.23 -13.28
CA ARG A 59 52.94 21.91 -12.17
C ARG A 59 51.44 21.95 -12.37
N VAL A 60 50.97 22.27 -13.57
CA VAL A 60 49.53 22.33 -13.87
C VAL A 60 48.90 20.94 -13.81
N ILE A 61 49.55 19.92 -14.37
CA ILE A 61 49.07 18.52 -14.27
C ILE A 61 49.03 18.07 -12.81
N ALA A 62 50.05 18.40 -12.02
CA ALA A 62 50.05 18.10 -10.59
C ALA A 62 48.88 18.78 -9.87
N ILE A 63 48.60 20.06 -10.14
CA ILE A 63 47.46 20.79 -9.54
C ILE A 63 46.13 20.15 -9.94
N VAL A 64 45.94 19.75 -11.20
CA VAL A 64 44.72 19.09 -11.67
C VAL A 64 44.54 17.71 -11.03
N VAL A 65 45.62 16.92 -10.93
CA VAL A 65 45.57 15.61 -10.27
C VAL A 65 45.32 15.77 -8.78
N THR A 66 45.95 16.74 -8.11
CA THR A 66 45.71 17.02 -6.69
C THR A 66 44.29 17.52 -6.45
N MET A 67 43.73 18.35 -7.35
CA MET A 67 42.31 18.73 -7.28
C MET A 67 41.40 17.53 -7.53
N MET A 68 41.68 16.67 -8.51
CA MET A 68 40.88 15.45 -8.73
C MET A 68 40.92 14.53 -7.52
N VAL A 69 42.10 14.33 -6.91
CA VAL A 69 42.25 13.52 -5.69
C VAL A 69 41.52 14.17 -4.51
N LEU A 70 41.62 15.48 -4.33
CA LEU A 70 40.88 16.22 -3.31
C LEU A 70 39.36 16.10 -3.51
N PHE A 71 38.88 16.28 -4.75
CA PHE A 71 37.45 16.16 -5.09
C PHE A 71 36.93 14.72 -5.02
N SER A 72 37.74 13.72 -5.31
CA SER A 72 37.36 12.30 -5.14
C SER A 72 37.52 11.81 -3.69
N SER A 73 38.31 12.52 -2.87
CA SER A 73 38.40 12.30 -1.42
C SER A 73 37.37 13.09 -0.61
N LEU A 74 36.65 14.03 -1.22
CA LEU A 74 35.40 14.56 -0.67
C LEU A 74 34.39 13.40 -0.71
N GLN A 75 34.39 12.62 0.37
CA GLN A 75 33.34 11.67 0.66
C GLN A 75 32.05 12.47 0.87
N THR A 76 31.35 12.82 -0.23
CA THR A 76 29.92 13.07 -0.12
C THR A 76 29.35 11.73 0.31
N GLY A 77 28.97 11.62 1.59
CA GLY A 77 28.24 10.48 2.09
C GLY A 77 26.92 10.43 1.34
N VAL A 78 26.89 9.76 0.19
CA VAL A 78 25.65 9.39 -0.46
C VAL A 78 25.10 8.27 0.41
N ARG A 79 24.26 8.63 1.38
CA ARG A 79 23.42 7.65 2.05
C ARG A 79 22.50 7.10 0.97
N ALA A 80 22.67 5.82 0.61
CA ALA A 80 21.83 5.16 -0.39
C ALA A 80 20.35 5.09 0.03
N GLN A 81 20.09 5.25 1.33
CA GLN A 81 18.78 5.56 1.90
C GLN A 81 18.89 6.93 2.55
N ALA A 82 18.16 7.94 2.06
CA ALA A 82 17.80 9.03 2.95
C ALA A 82 17.11 8.41 4.18
N VAL A 83 17.33 9.02 5.35
CA VAL A 83 16.44 8.77 6.48
C VAL A 83 15.12 9.38 6.02
N LEU A 84 14.26 8.54 5.45
CA LEU A 84 12.89 8.92 5.17
C LEU A 84 12.25 9.05 6.55
N ASP A 85 11.62 10.19 6.80
CA ASP A 85 10.82 10.33 7.99
C ASP A 85 9.71 9.26 7.92
N PRO A 86 9.56 8.44 8.97
CA PRO A 86 8.59 7.36 8.95
C PRO A 86 7.18 7.93 8.92
N VAL A 87 6.30 7.29 8.18
CA VAL A 87 4.89 7.68 8.09
C VAL A 87 4.20 7.33 9.42
N VAL A 88 3.63 8.32 10.09
CA VAL A 88 2.93 8.17 11.36
C VAL A 88 1.50 7.73 11.11
N VAL A 89 1.18 6.52 11.57
CA VAL A 89 -0.16 5.93 11.51
C VAL A 89 -0.75 5.95 12.91
N LEU A 90 -1.88 6.63 13.09
CA LEU A 90 -2.64 6.65 14.34
C LEU A 90 -3.85 5.73 14.22
N TYR A 91 -3.96 4.73 15.10
CA TYR A 91 -5.18 3.95 15.28
C TYR A 91 -5.98 4.57 16.43
N ASP A 92 -7.22 4.93 16.15
CA ASP A 92 -8.17 5.37 17.16
C ASP A 92 -8.64 4.18 18.01
N ALA A 93 -8.44 4.28 19.32
CA ALA A 93 -8.86 3.34 20.36
C ALA A 93 -9.76 4.00 21.44
N ASN A 94 -10.24 5.24 21.23
CA ASN A 94 -11.04 5.99 22.20
C ASN A 94 -12.55 5.71 22.08
N HIS A 95 -13.04 5.54 20.85
CA HIS A 95 -14.46 5.35 20.53
C HIS A 95 -14.96 3.91 20.68
N ARG A 96 -14.42 3.15 21.64
CA ARG A 96 -14.80 1.75 21.93
C ARG A 96 -14.91 0.86 20.69
N GLN A 97 -13.83 0.83 19.93
CA GLN A 97 -13.71 0.06 18.72
C GLN A 97 -14.03 -1.41 18.98
N GLN A 98 -14.77 -2.01 18.05
CA GLN A 98 -15.24 -3.38 18.12
C GLN A 98 -14.09 -4.38 18.33
N PHE A 99 -12.93 -4.08 17.74
CA PHE A 99 -11.73 -4.88 17.82
C PHE A 99 -10.62 -4.11 18.54
N ASP A 100 -10.16 -4.67 19.65
CA ASP A 100 -9.12 -4.06 20.48
C ASP A 100 -7.77 -4.03 19.72
N ALA A 101 -7.10 -2.88 19.74
CA ALA A 101 -5.78 -2.69 19.15
C ALA A 101 -4.66 -3.50 19.84
N PHE A 102 -4.89 -3.90 21.09
CA PHE A 102 -3.92 -4.60 21.93
C PHE A 102 -4.19 -6.11 22.02
N ASP A 103 -5.30 -6.60 21.47
CA ASP A 103 -5.63 -8.01 21.47
C ASP A 103 -4.99 -8.72 20.26
N LEU A 104 -4.05 -9.63 20.57
CA LEU A 104 -3.32 -10.46 19.59
C LEU A 104 -4.18 -11.59 19.01
N GLU A 105 -5.10 -12.12 19.80
CA GLU A 105 -5.85 -13.31 19.43
C GLU A 105 -7.09 -12.97 18.63
N GLU A 106 -7.80 -11.91 18.98
CA GLU A 106 -9.12 -11.60 18.42
C GLU A 106 -9.20 -10.19 17.83
N GLY A 107 -8.25 -9.31 18.17
CA GLY A 107 -8.26 -7.91 17.78
C GLY A 107 -7.36 -7.55 16.59
N MET A 108 -7.01 -6.27 16.53
CA MET A 108 -6.23 -5.65 15.44
C MET A 108 -4.71 -5.71 15.65
N ASN A 109 -4.25 -6.20 16.81
CA ASN A 109 -2.85 -6.12 17.19
C ASN A 109 -1.90 -6.76 16.15
N LEU A 110 -2.26 -7.93 15.62
CA LEU A 110 -1.47 -8.60 14.57
C LEU A 110 -1.25 -7.73 13.33
N MET A 111 -2.27 -6.99 12.90
CA MET A 111 -2.17 -6.12 11.72
C MET A 111 -1.36 -4.86 12.02
N LEU A 112 -1.63 -4.23 13.16
CA LEU A 112 -0.91 -3.03 13.58
C LEU A 112 0.59 -3.32 13.78
N ASP A 113 0.93 -4.47 14.36
CA ASP A 113 2.32 -4.93 14.49
C ASP A 113 2.96 -5.22 13.12
N ALA A 114 2.23 -5.81 12.18
CA ALA A 114 2.72 -6.05 10.82
C ALA A 114 3.05 -4.72 10.09
N VAL A 115 2.21 -3.70 10.25
CA VAL A 115 2.45 -2.35 9.72
C VAL A 115 3.69 -1.73 10.35
N ASN A 116 3.78 -1.77 11.68
CA ASN A 116 4.90 -1.19 12.44
C ASN A 116 6.24 -1.90 12.13
N THR A 117 6.21 -3.20 11.82
CA THR A 117 7.40 -4.00 11.48
C THR A 117 7.96 -3.67 10.10
N SER A 118 7.18 -3.04 9.20
CA SER A 118 7.60 -2.75 7.82
C SER A 118 8.71 -1.70 7.68
N THR A 119 9.18 -1.10 8.78
CA THR A 119 10.19 -0.02 8.87
C THR A 119 9.84 1.31 8.19
N ARG A 120 8.73 1.36 7.42
CA ARG A 120 8.21 2.58 6.78
C ARG A 120 7.27 3.36 7.67
N TYR A 121 6.51 2.65 8.51
CA TYR A 121 5.46 3.24 9.34
C TYR A 121 5.85 3.21 10.81
N ILE A 122 5.37 4.18 11.57
CA ILE A 122 5.29 4.12 13.04
C ILE A 122 3.81 4.08 13.40
N VAL A 123 3.38 3.02 14.06
CA VAL A 123 2.00 2.89 14.52
C VAL A 123 1.87 3.39 15.96
N ARG A 124 0.89 4.26 16.19
CA ARG A 124 0.49 4.76 17.51
C ARG A 124 -0.96 4.37 17.76
N VAL A 125 -1.26 3.89 18.96
CA VAL A 125 -2.64 3.61 19.39
C VAL A 125 -3.06 4.73 20.33
N ASN A 126 -4.15 5.43 19.99
CA ASN A 126 -4.64 6.60 20.72
C ASN A 126 -5.89 6.26 21.53
N THR A 127 -5.88 6.57 22.82
CA THR A 127 -7.02 6.36 23.73
C THR A 127 -7.57 7.69 24.29
N GLU A 128 -7.25 8.81 23.64
CA GLU A 128 -7.68 10.16 24.00
C GLU A 128 -8.55 10.75 22.88
N ASP A 129 -9.22 11.87 23.12
CA ASP A 129 -10.05 12.54 22.11
C ASP A 129 -9.17 13.03 20.93
N LEU A 130 -9.65 12.85 19.71
CA LEU A 130 -8.96 13.16 18.44
C LEU A 130 -8.89 14.68 18.13
N THR A 131 -8.25 15.44 19.01
CA THR A 131 -8.06 16.90 18.85
C THR A 131 -6.92 17.25 17.88
N ASP A 132 -6.86 18.50 17.41
CA ASP A 132 -5.78 19.04 16.56
C ASP A 132 -4.39 18.74 17.15
N THR A 133 -4.26 18.80 18.48
CA THR A 133 -2.98 18.58 19.16
C THR A 133 -2.49 17.14 18.98
N ILE A 134 -3.40 16.17 18.99
CA ILE A 134 -3.08 14.75 18.77
C ILE A 134 -2.85 14.46 17.29
N LEU A 135 -3.59 15.12 16.40
CA LEU A 135 -3.58 14.81 14.96
C LEU A 135 -2.51 15.58 14.15
N ASN A 136 -1.90 16.64 14.70
CA ASN A 136 -0.98 17.51 13.97
C ASN A 136 0.29 16.84 13.39
N ASP A 137 0.72 15.69 13.93
CA ASP A 137 1.86 14.93 13.40
C ASP A 137 1.46 13.55 12.85
N VAL A 138 0.18 13.37 12.54
CA VAL A 138 -0.39 12.13 12.01
C VAL A 138 -0.51 12.23 10.49
N ASP A 139 0.07 11.26 9.79
CA ASP A 139 -0.02 11.15 8.33
C ASP A 139 -1.24 10.32 7.90
N ILE A 140 -1.58 9.28 8.68
CA ILE A 140 -2.74 8.41 8.44
C ILE A 140 -3.50 8.19 9.75
N LEU A 141 -4.79 8.53 9.77
CA LEU A 141 -5.71 8.14 10.84
C LEU A 141 -6.50 6.89 10.43
N ILE A 142 -6.57 5.90 11.32
CA ILE A 142 -7.40 4.70 11.18
C ILE A 142 -8.51 4.74 12.23
N ILE A 143 -9.76 4.70 11.78
CA ILE A 143 -10.95 4.51 12.62
C ILE A 143 -11.63 3.24 12.15
N ALA A 144 -11.70 2.24 13.02
CA ALA A 144 -12.17 0.91 12.67
C ALA A 144 -13.22 0.40 13.65
N GLY A 145 -14.47 0.28 13.17
CA GLY A 145 -15.62 -0.22 13.91
C GLY A 145 -15.90 0.53 15.22
N PRO A 146 -16.01 1.87 15.25
CA PRO A 146 -16.32 2.60 16.47
C PRO A 146 -17.69 2.21 17.02
N ASP A 147 -17.81 2.11 18.35
CA ASP A 147 -19.10 1.88 19.01
C ASP A 147 -19.96 3.13 18.82
N PRO A 148 -21.23 2.95 18.47
CA PRO A 148 -21.97 4.07 17.97
C PRO A 148 -22.67 4.86 19.09
N GLY A 149 -22.61 4.36 20.34
CA GLY A 149 -22.82 5.13 21.56
C GLY A 149 -21.64 6.04 21.94
N TYR A 150 -20.53 5.99 21.19
CA TYR A 150 -19.33 6.80 21.35
C TYR A 150 -19.13 7.67 20.11
N SER A 151 -20.04 8.63 19.91
CA SER A 151 -19.97 9.58 18.80
C SER A 151 -18.79 10.55 18.94
N PHE A 152 -18.20 10.93 17.80
CA PHE A 152 -17.19 11.98 17.72
C PHE A 152 -17.75 13.33 18.15
N SER A 153 -17.04 14.02 19.02
CA SER A 153 -17.38 15.39 19.44
C SER A 153 -17.10 16.40 18.33
N SER A 154 -17.62 17.63 18.46
CA SER A 154 -17.33 18.69 17.48
C SER A 154 -15.85 19.04 17.40
N GLU A 155 -15.13 18.99 18.53
CA GLU A 155 -13.69 19.26 18.57
C GLU A 155 -12.90 18.18 17.80
N GLU A 156 -13.35 16.93 17.87
CA GLU A 156 -12.74 15.83 17.11
C GLU A 156 -13.05 15.91 15.63
N VAL A 157 -14.29 16.27 15.27
CA VAL A 157 -14.68 16.53 13.87
C VAL A 157 -13.83 17.66 13.28
N ASP A 158 -13.64 18.75 14.03
CA ASP A 158 -12.80 19.88 13.61
C ASP A 158 -11.35 19.44 13.41
N GLY A 159 -10.79 18.65 14.34
CA GLY A 159 -9.41 18.16 14.23
C GLY A 159 -9.19 17.16 13.10
N ILE A 160 -10.13 16.25 12.86
CA ILE A 160 -10.08 15.35 11.70
C ILE A 160 -10.19 16.16 10.40
N SER A 161 -11.03 17.20 10.37
CA SER A 161 -11.16 18.07 9.21
C SER A 161 -9.89 18.87 8.94
N GLU A 162 -9.23 19.40 9.98
CA GLU A 162 -7.95 20.10 9.85
C GLU A 162 -6.82 19.14 9.42
N MET A 163 -6.79 17.93 9.97
CA MET A 163 -5.87 16.87 9.56
C MET A 163 -5.98 16.59 8.04
N LEU A 164 -7.20 16.43 7.52
CA LEU A 164 -7.44 16.28 6.07
C LEU A 164 -7.06 17.55 5.29
N ALA A 165 -7.36 18.74 5.80
CA ALA A 165 -6.97 19.98 5.12
C ALA A 165 -5.44 20.15 4.98
N ASN A 166 -4.66 19.49 5.83
CA ASN A 166 -3.20 19.47 5.80
C ASN A 166 -2.60 18.37 4.88
N GLY A 167 -3.45 17.60 4.18
CA GLY A 167 -3.02 16.56 3.24
C GLY A 167 -2.84 15.16 3.86
N SER A 168 -3.07 15.00 5.16
CA SER A 168 -3.04 13.68 5.81
C SER A 168 -4.24 12.82 5.39
N SER A 169 -4.11 11.52 5.52
CA SER A 169 -5.05 10.55 4.96
C SER A 169 -5.92 9.87 6.03
N LEU A 170 -7.08 9.35 5.61
CA LEU A 170 -8.06 8.72 6.49
C LEU A 170 -8.42 7.31 6.01
N PHE A 171 -8.38 6.35 6.91
CA PHE A 171 -8.89 5.00 6.71
C PHE A 171 -10.06 4.73 7.65
N LEU A 172 -11.25 4.59 7.08
CA LEU A 172 -12.48 4.24 7.78
C LEU A 172 -12.83 2.79 7.48
N SER A 173 -12.98 1.99 8.51
CA SER A 173 -13.40 0.60 8.38
C SER A 173 -14.65 0.36 9.23
N GLY A 174 -15.72 -0.08 8.60
CA GLY A 174 -16.91 -0.59 9.26
C GLY A 174 -16.90 -2.10 9.31
N ASP A 175 -17.98 -2.69 9.79
CA ASP A 175 -18.14 -4.13 9.88
C ASP A 175 -19.55 -4.57 9.46
N PRO A 176 -19.75 -5.84 9.07
CA PRO A 176 -21.07 -6.40 8.79
C PRO A 176 -21.91 -6.51 10.05
N THR A 177 -23.24 -6.46 9.90
CA THR A 177 -24.13 -6.93 10.96
C THR A 177 -24.03 -8.46 11.12
N ILE A 178 -24.23 -8.95 12.34
CA ILE A 178 -24.02 -10.36 12.66
C ILE A 178 -25.27 -11.04 13.24
N ASP A 179 -25.39 -12.35 12.97
CA ASP A 179 -26.47 -13.18 13.52
C ASP A 179 -26.08 -13.77 14.89
N GLN A 180 -27.09 -14.11 15.68
CA GLN A 180 -26.95 -14.88 16.93
C GLN A 180 -26.34 -16.27 16.76
N THR A 181 -26.46 -16.86 15.58
CA THR A 181 -25.88 -18.16 15.28
C THR A 181 -24.39 -18.09 15.02
N VAL A 182 -23.83 -16.89 14.85
CA VAL A 182 -22.40 -16.74 14.65
C VAL A 182 -21.66 -16.94 15.98
N GLU A 183 -20.53 -17.63 15.95
CA GLU A 183 -19.75 -18.02 17.14
C GLU A 183 -19.43 -16.83 18.07
N TYR A 184 -19.00 -15.72 17.48
CA TYR A 184 -18.63 -14.52 18.23
C TYR A 184 -19.85 -13.74 18.79
N TRP A 185 -21.10 -14.10 18.48
CA TRP A 185 -22.28 -13.41 19.05
C TRP A 185 -22.30 -13.48 20.59
N SER A 186 -21.72 -14.54 21.15
CA SER A 186 -21.63 -14.71 22.60
C SER A 186 -20.77 -13.64 23.29
N GLU A 187 -19.91 -12.94 22.55
CA GLU A 187 -19.13 -11.82 23.05
C GLU A 187 -19.96 -10.54 23.02
N VAL A 188 -20.11 -9.90 24.19
CA VAL A 188 -20.95 -8.71 24.34
C VAL A 188 -20.49 -7.56 23.45
N THR A 189 -19.17 -7.40 23.31
CA THR A 189 -18.58 -6.39 22.42
C THR A 189 -19.03 -6.62 20.98
N MET A 190 -19.00 -7.87 20.51
CA MET A 190 -19.33 -8.24 19.13
C MET A 190 -20.80 -8.03 18.74
N GLN A 191 -21.73 -7.94 19.71
CA GLN A 191 -23.18 -7.85 19.43
C GLN A 191 -23.61 -6.56 18.71
N GLY A 192 -22.84 -5.48 18.86
CA GLY A 192 -23.05 -4.20 18.17
C GLY A 192 -22.38 -4.08 16.79
N MET A 193 -21.75 -5.16 16.31
CA MET A 193 -21.09 -5.16 15.00
C MET A 193 -22.11 -4.88 13.90
N GLY A 194 -21.74 -4.04 12.94
CA GLY A 194 -22.65 -3.61 11.87
C GLY A 194 -23.30 -2.25 12.09
N ASP A 195 -23.20 -1.68 13.28
CA ASP A 195 -23.77 -0.37 13.57
C ASP A 195 -22.87 0.77 13.07
N ASN A 196 -22.65 0.82 11.76
CA ASN A 196 -21.73 1.74 11.10
C ASN A 196 -22.20 3.22 11.09
N TYR A 197 -23.23 3.57 11.85
CA TYR A 197 -23.82 4.92 11.83
C TYR A 197 -22.87 5.97 12.40
N ALA A 198 -22.02 5.64 13.38
CA ALA A 198 -21.01 6.58 13.87
C ALA A 198 -20.00 6.99 12.78
N ILE A 199 -19.65 6.09 11.87
CA ILE A 199 -18.80 6.43 10.72
C ILE A 199 -19.57 7.30 9.72
N ASN A 200 -20.85 6.99 9.47
CA ASN A 200 -21.69 7.81 8.60
C ASN A 200 -21.87 9.24 9.14
N ASP A 201 -22.11 9.38 10.44
CA ASP A 201 -22.24 10.68 11.10
C ASP A 201 -20.92 11.46 11.05
N LEU A 202 -19.78 10.79 11.22
CA LEU A 202 -18.46 11.38 11.04
C LEU A 202 -18.27 11.89 9.61
N LEU A 203 -18.51 11.04 8.61
CA LEU A 203 -18.41 11.37 7.18
C LEU A 203 -19.26 12.60 6.83
N ASP A 204 -20.48 12.67 7.36
CA ASP A 204 -21.38 13.82 7.18
C ASP A 204 -20.84 15.08 7.83
N SER A 205 -20.28 14.94 9.03
CA SER A 205 -19.73 16.05 9.80
C SER A 205 -18.48 16.66 9.16
N ILE A 206 -17.66 15.85 8.48
CA ILE A 206 -16.49 16.29 7.70
C ILE A 206 -16.81 16.59 6.22
N ASN A 207 -18.10 16.66 5.86
CA ASN A 207 -18.60 16.98 4.53
C ASN A 207 -18.22 15.99 3.41
N VAL A 208 -17.97 14.72 3.76
CA VAL A 208 -17.77 13.63 2.82
C VAL A 208 -19.10 12.92 2.57
N THR A 209 -19.84 13.39 1.55
CA THR A 209 -21.20 12.92 1.28
C THR A 209 -21.31 11.81 0.22
N GLY A 210 -20.21 11.57 -0.51
CA GLY A 210 -20.17 10.68 -1.66
C GLY A 210 -20.11 9.20 -1.34
N VAL A 211 -19.78 8.81 -0.10
CA VAL A 211 -19.68 7.41 0.35
C VAL A 211 -20.31 7.26 1.71
N ARG A 212 -21.08 6.20 1.95
CA ARG A 212 -21.67 5.86 3.26
C ARG A 212 -21.85 4.37 3.41
N PHE A 213 -21.87 3.87 4.64
CA PHE A 213 -22.37 2.53 4.93
C PHE A 213 -23.88 2.44 4.76
N SER A 214 -24.32 1.31 4.23
CA SER A 214 -25.72 0.96 4.14
C SER A 214 -26.30 0.74 5.55
N VAL A 215 -27.26 1.60 5.92
CA VAL A 215 -28.04 1.52 7.15
C VAL A 215 -29.50 1.65 6.79
N ASN A 216 -30.35 0.77 7.32
CA ASN A 216 -31.76 0.74 6.97
C ASN A 216 -32.61 1.50 8.01
N ASP A 217 -33.16 2.66 7.61
CA ASP A 217 -34.10 3.42 8.42
C ASP A 217 -35.55 2.99 8.17
N THR A 218 -36.01 2.04 8.98
CA THR A 218 -37.39 1.56 8.86
C THR A 218 -38.44 2.53 9.42
N GLY A 219 -38.05 3.65 10.04
CA GLY A 219 -38.96 4.62 10.66
C GLY A 219 -39.73 4.12 11.89
N VAL A 220 -39.58 2.84 12.28
CA VAL A 220 -40.30 2.21 13.40
C VAL A 220 -39.37 1.57 14.45
N GLY A 221 -38.06 1.76 14.33
CA GLY A 221 -37.06 1.12 15.20
C GLY A 221 -35.66 1.73 15.05
N PRO A 222 -34.65 1.14 15.71
CA PRO A 222 -33.26 1.55 15.52
C PRO A 222 -32.82 1.33 14.06
N LEU A 223 -31.84 2.10 13.61
CA LEU A 223 -31.17 1.89 12.32
C LEU A 223 -30.46 0.54 12.36
N TRP A 224 -30.61 -0.25 11.31
CA TRP A 224 -29.96 -1.56 11.22
C TRP A 224 -28.93 -1.55 10.10
N GLY A 225 -27.70 -1.95 10.42
CA GLY A 225 -26.70 -2.23 9.41
C GLY A 225 -27.07 -3.42 8.53
N ASP A 226 -26.31 -3.57 7.45
CA ASP A 226 -26.43 -4.71 6.56
C ASP A 226 -25.16 -5.56 6.51
N THR A 227 -25.31 -6.69 5.83
CA THR A 227 -24.25 -7.64 5.54
C THR A 227 -24.42 -8.10 4.11
N MET A 228 -23.32 -8.25 3.40
CA MET A 228 -23.30 -8.86 2.07
C MET A 228 -23.40 -10.38 2.20
N PHE A 229 -24.23 -10.98 1.36
CA PHE A 229 -24.48 -12.41 1.24
C PHE A 229 -24.21 -12.86 -0.18
N ASP A 230 -23.75 -14.10 -0.33
CA ASP A 230 -23.65 -14.81 -1.59
C ASP A 230 -23.81 -16.32 -1.31
N TYR A 231 -24.59 -17.04 -2.11
CA TYR A 231 -24.77 -18.49 -1.93
C TYR A 231 -23.85 -19.32 -2.82
N GLU A 232 -23.28 -18.73 -3.87
CA GLU A 232 -22.45 -19.39 -4.88
C GLU A 232 -20.95 -19.27 -4.55
N ASN A 233 -20.54 -18.12 -4.02
CA ASN A 233 -19.14 -17.77 -3.78
C ASN A 233 -18.76 -17.75 -2.29
N VAL A 234 -19.26 -18.74 -1.56
CA VAL A 234 -19.00 -18.95 -0.12
C VAL A 234 -17.65 -19.62 0.15
N VAL A 235 -17.03 -19.29 1.28
CA VAL A 235 -15.80 -19.96 1.74
C VAL A 235 -16.07 -21.40 2.17
N PHE A 236 -17.19 -21.63 2.87
CA PHE A 236 -17.49 -22.93 3.48
C PHE A 236 -18.63 -23.66 2.77
N ASN A 237 -19.86 -23.19 2.95
CA ASN A 237 -21.07 -23.75 2.36
C ASN A 237 -22.22 -22.74 2.45
N GLU A 238 -23.36 -23.06 1.82
CA GLU A 238 -24.56 -22.22 1.72
C GLU A 238 -25.22 -21.84 3.08
N THR A 239 -24.83 -22.49 4.18
CA THR A 239 -25.28 -22.15 5.55
C THR A 239 -24.55 -20.93 6.11
N TYR A 240 -23.39 -20.57 5.55
CA TYR A 240 -22.58 -19.41 5.92
C TYR A 240 -22.46 -18.42 4.74
N PRO A 241 -23.59 -17.96 4.16
CA PRO A 241 -23.59 -17.15 2.93
C PRO A 241 -22.95 -15.76 3.09
N TYR A 242 -22.74 -15.32 4.33
CA TYR A 242 -22.09 -14.06 4.66
C TYR A 242 -20.55 -14.18 4.71
N VAL A 243 -19.99 -15.40 4.73
CA VAL A 243 -18.54 -15.62 4.63
C VAL A 243 -18.16 -15.93 3.20
N GLN A 244 -17.66 -14.92 2.49
CA GLN A 244 -17.48 -14.94 1.05
C GLN A 244 -16.02 -15.01 0.65
N ARG A 245 -15.77 -15.65 -0.49
CA ARG A 245 -14.48 -15.62 -1.18
C ARG A 245 -14.58 -14.75 -2.43
N LEU A 246 -13.94 -13.59 -2.39
CA LEU A 246 -13.87 -12.65 -3.50
C LEU A 246 -12.58 -12.86 -4.30
N ASP A 247 -12.63 -12.59 -5.61
CA ASP A 247 -11.50 -12.72 -6.52
C ASP A 247 -11.33 -11.48 -7.41
N ALA A 248 -10.32 -11.49 -8.29
CA ALA A 248 -9.97 -10.36 -9.14
C ALA A 248 -11.08 -9.84 -10.07
N THR A 249 -12.21 -10.54 -10.20
CA THR A 249 -13.38 -10.07 -10.95
C THR A 249 -14.25 -9.09 -10.15
N THR A 250 -14.06 -8.99 -8.83
CA THR A 250 -14.93 -8.21 -7.94
C THR A 250 -14.30 -6.87 -7.51
N TRP A 251 -13.25 -6.41 -8.20
CA TRP A 251 -12.61 -5.12 -7.95
C TRP A 251 -11.89 -4.54 -9.16
N GLU A 252 -11.56 -3.25 -9.08
CA GLU A 252 -10.80 -2.56 -10.11
C GLU A 252 -9.32 -2.97 -10.05
N THR A 253 -8.93 -3.96 -10.87
CA THR A 253 -7.56 -4.50 -10.91
C THR A 253 -6.47 -3.49 -11.29
N SER A 254 -6.82 -2.35 -11.91
CA SER A 254 -5.91 -1.24 -12.16
C SER A 254 -5.58 -0.42 -10.91
N HIS A 255 -6.43 -0.45 -9.89
CA HIS A 255 -6.24 0.36 -8.69
C HIS A 255 -5.07 -0.18 -7.85
N PRO A 256 -4.12 0.67 -7.38
CA PRO A 256 -2.93 0.21 -6.65
C PRO A 256 -3.22 -0.61 -5.39
N ILE A 257 -4.37 -0.40 -4.75
CA ILE A 257 -4.82 -1.15 -3.57
C ILE A 257 -4.94 -2.66 -3.86
N PHE A 258 -5.34 -3.04 -5.08
CA PHE A 258 -5.53 -4.45 -5.47
C PHE A 258 -4.31 -5.07 -6.14
N ARG A 259 -3.16 -4.40 -6.11
CA ARG A 259 -1.93 -4.93 -6.69
C ARG A 259 -1.52 -6.24 -6.02
N ASN A 260 -1.40 -7.29 -6.82
CA ASN A 260 -1.03 -8.64 -6.37
C ASN A 260 -2.00 -9.23 -5.33
N ILE A 261 -3.28 -8.86 -5.38
CA ILE A 261 -4.36 -9.52 -4.64
C ILE A 261 -5.00 -10.54 -5.59
N ASN A 262 -5.04 -11.81 -5.18
CA ASN A 262 -5.64 -12.88 -5.98
C ASN A 262 -7.02 -13.26 -5.44
N GLU A 263 -7.12 -13.41 -4.12
CA GLU A 263 -8.35 -13.77 -3.44
C GLU A 263 -8.43 -13.09 -2.08
N LEU A 264 -9.65 -12.78 -1.65
CA LEU A 264 -9.95 -12.20 -0.35
C LEU A 264 -11.04 -13.01 0.33
N TYR A 265 -10.93 -13.18 1.63
CA TYR A 265 -11.94 -13.84 2.45
C TYR A 265 -12.57 -12.76 3.28
N THR A 266 -13.88 -12.55 3.12
CA THR A 266 -14.57 -11.41 3.75
C THR A 266 -15.91 -11.80 4.35
N MET A 267 -16.31 -11.02 5.35
CA MET A 267 -17.69 -10.78 5.72
C MET A 267 -17.82 -9.26 5.81
N THR A 268 -18.76 -8.64 5.11
CA THR A 268 -18.67 -7.18 4.91
C THR A 268 -20.03 -6.50 4.90
N ALA A 269 -20.09 -5.32 5.51
CA ALA A 269 -21.16 -4.35 5.26
C ALA A 269 -20.99 -3.71 3.88
N THR A 270 -22.10 -3.23 3.32
CA THR A 270 -22.08 -2.61 2.00
C THR A 270 -22.04 -1.09 2.05
N LEU A 271 -21.59 -0.48 0.96
CA LEU A 271 -21.45 0.96 0.77
C LEU A 271 -22.46 1.50 -0.25
N LYS A 272 -22.87 2.76 -0.03
CA LYS A 272 -23.71 3.60 -0.89
C LYS A 272 -22.89 4.80 -1.42
N PRO A 273 -23.19 5.39 -2.61
CA PRO A 273 -24.20 5.06 -3.62
C PRO A 273 -23.74 4.28 -4.86
N LEU A 274 -24.70 3.91 -5.71
CA LEU A 274 -24.51 3.15 -6.95
C LEU A 274 -23.73 3.89 -8.04
N GLU A 275 -23.55 5.20 -7.88
CA GLU A 275 -22.68 6.03 -8.71
C GLU A 275 -21.43 6.45 -7.93
N LEU A 276 -20.87 5.55 -7.12
CA LEU A 276 -19.52 5.71 -6.60
C LEU A 276 -18.54 5.61 -7.78
N SER A 277 -18.22 6.74 -8.42
CA SER A 277 -17.02 6.83 -9.27
C SER A 277 -15.75 6.43 -8.52
N SER A 278 -15.81 6.43 -7.19
CA SER A 278 -14.77 6.00 -6.24
C SER A 278 -14.96 4.58 -5.71
N GLY A 279 -15.95 3.82 -6.19
CA GLY A 279 -16.23 2.45 -5.76
C GLY A 279 -15.28 1.52 -6.47
N ILE A 280 -14.31 0.98 -5.75
CA ILE A 280 -13.22 0.20 -6.35
C ILE A 280 -13.37 -1.31 -6.12
N ALA A 281 -14.33 -1.74 -5.29
CA ALA A 281 -14.65 -3.15 -5.11
C ALA A 281 -16.12 -3.42 -4.77
N THR A 282 -16.64 -4.49 -5.36
CA THR A 282 -18.03 -4.96 -5.26
C THR A 282 -18.10 -6.44 -4.94
N GLY A 283 -19.30 -6.97 -4.69
CA GLY A 283 -19.59 -8.39 -4.75
C GLY A 283 -19.71 -8.92 -6.18
N TYR A 284 -20.05 -10.21 -6.31
CA TYR A 284 -20.42 -10.84 -7.57
C TYR A 284 -21.85 -10.47 -8.00
N GLU A 285 -22.26 -10.90 -9.20
CA GLU A 285 -23.64 -10.81 -9.68
C GLU A 285 -24.64 -11.58 -8.80
N SER A 286 -24.19 -12.67 -8.18
CA SER A 286 -24.96 -13.46 -7.22
C SER A 286 -25.03 -12.82 -5.82
N SER A 287 -24.25 -11.78 -5.56
CA SER A 287 -24.17 -11.15 -4.24
C SER A 287 -25.32 -10.18 -4.02
N PHE A 288 -25.84 -10.15 -2.79
CA PHE A 288 -26.90 -9.24 -2.35
C PHE A 288 -26.62 -8.81 -0.91
N ALA A 289 -27.26 -7.74 -0.42
CA ALA A 289 -27.07 -7.26 0.95
C ALA A 289 -28.31 -7.52 1.77
N GLN A 290 -28.27 -8.07 2.98
CA GLN A 290 -29.44 -8.17 3.88
C GLN A 290 -29.20 -7.40 5.17
N PHE A 291 -30.25 -6.76 5.67
CA PHE A 291 -30.21 -6.11 6.98
C PHE A 291 -30.90 -6.97 8.03
N ARG A 292 -30.52 -6.72 9.28
CA ARG A 292 -31.08 -7.41 10.44
C ARG A 292 -32.45 -6.83 10.81
N ALA A 293 -33.49 -7.66 10.88
CA ALA A 293 -34.83 -7.24 11.34
C ALA A 293 -34.99 -7.31 12.87
N GLY A 294 -34.14 -8.10 13.51
CA GLY A 294 -34.23 -8.41 14.93
C GLY A 294 -33.14 -9.37 15.37
N PRO A 295 -33.14 -9.79 16.65
CA PRO A 295 -32.01 -10.49 17.23
C PRO A 295 -31.66 -11.81 16.53
N ILE A 296 -32.68 -12.53 16.05
CA ILE A 296 -32.57 -13.85 15.38
C ILE A 296 -33.17 -13.87 13.97
N SER A 297 -33.45 -12.69 13.40
CA SER A 297 -34.20 -12.58 12.17
C SER A 297 -33.57 -11.55 11.24
N TRP A 298 -33.24 -12.00 10.05
CA TRP A 298 -32.92 -11.14 8.91
C TRP A 298 -34.20 -10.71 8.24
N ALA A 299 -34.28 -9.43 7.85
CA ALA A 299 -35.37 -9.00 7.01
C ALA A 299 -34.85 -8.84 5.59
N ASN A 300 -35.56 -9.50 4.69
CA ASN A 300 -35.41 -9.31 3.27
C ASN A 300 -36.20 -8.07 2.86
N TYR A 301 -35.58 -6.91 2.82
CA TYR A 301 -36.00 -5.91 1.82
C TYR A 301 -35.29 -6.13 0.49
N SER A 302 -34.25 -6.97 0.47
CA SER A 302 -33.27 -7.11 -0.61
C SER A 302 -33.34 -8.38 -1.41
N PHE A 303 -34.25 -9.29 -1.08
CA PHE A 303 -34.45 -10.46 -1.91
C PHE A 303 -35.88 -10.45 -2.46
N PRO A 304 -36.08 -9.98 -3.70
CA PRO A 304 -35.09 -9.34 -4.59
C PRO A 304 -34.75 -7.90 -4.18
N ASN A 305 -33.60 -7.42 -4.67
CA ASN A 305 -33.05 -6.07 -4.50
C ASN A 305 -34.12 -4.95 -4.65
N MET A 306 -33.96 -3.84 -3.92
CA MET A 306 -34.84 -2.67 -3.98
C MET A 306 -34.95 -2.13 -5.42
N THR A 307 -36.15 -1.71 -5.84
CA THR A 307 -36.31 -1.08 -7.17
C THR A 307 -35.86 0.38 -7.12
N LEU A 308 -35.52 0.96 -8.28
CA LEU A 308 -35.20 2.40 -8.37
C LEU A 308 -36.34 3.29 -7.81
N SER A 309 -37.60 2.90 -8.02
CA SER A 309 -38.76 3.64 -7.51
C SER A 309 -38.92 3.56 -6.01
N ASP A 310 -38.51 2.46 -5.38
CA ASP A 310 -38.54 2.32 -3.92
C ASP A 310 -37.43 3.19 -3.30
N PHE A 311 -36.25 3.21 -3.91
CA PHE A 311 -35.13 4.07 -3.52
C PHE A 311 -35.46 5.56 -3.65
N GLU A 312 -36.22 5.97 -4.67
CA GLU A 312 -36.67 7.36 -4.81
C GLU A 312 -37.63 7.79 -3.69
N GLN A 313 -38.40 6.86 -3.12
CA GLN A 313 -39.37 7.12 -2.06
C GLN A 313 -38.74 7.13 -0.68
N ASP A 314 -37.80 6.23 -0.45
CA ASP A 314 -37.03 6.16 0.78
C ASP A 314 -35.54 6.09 0.44
N PRO A 315 -34.91 7.25 0.20
CA PRO A 315 -33.52 7.29 -0.22
C PRO A 315 -32.57 6.98 0.93
N LEU A 316 -33.06 6.68 2.14
CA LEU A 316 -32.29 6.28 3.33
C LEU A 316 -32.49 4.81 3.72
N SER A 317 -33.59 4.17 3.32
CA SER A 317 -33.76 2.72 3.44
C SER A 317 -32.97 2.01 2.33
N TYR A 318 -32.10 1.06 2.70
CA TYR A 318 -31.23 0.41 1.72
C TYR A 318 -31.28 -1.09 1.71
N SER A 319 -31.26 -1.55 0.47
CA SER A 319 -30.81 -2.85 0.03
C SER A 319 -30.27 -2.63 -1.39
N ALA A 320 -29.25 -3.37 -1.85
CA ALA A 320 -28.67 -3.16 -3.17
C ALA A 320 -29.77 -2.98 -4.24
N ILE A 321 -29.63 -2.04 -5.19
CA ILE A 321 -30.66 -1.84 -6.21
C ILE A 321 -30.61 -2.99 -7.21
N ASN A 322 -31.76 -3.39 -7.73
CA ASN A 322 -31.83 -4.52 -8.63
C ASN A 322 -31.02 -4.27 -9.90
N GLY A 323 -30.10 -5.18 -10.23
CA GLY A 323 -29.14 -5.01 -11.33
C GLY A 323 -27.83 -4.28 -10.96
N THR A 324 -27.53 -4.13 -9.66
CA THR A 324 -26.26 -3.56 -9.19
C THR A 324 -25.52 -4.52 -8.26
N PHE A 325 -24.19 -4.48 -8.30
CA PHE A 325 -23.35 -5.28 -7.42
C PHE A 325 -23.11 -4.50 -6.11
N PRO A 326 -23.36 -5.09 -4.93
CA PRO A 326 -23.13 -4.38 -3.67
C PRO A 326 -21.67 -3.97 -3.54
N SER A 327 -21.40 -2.68 -3.37
CA SER A 327 -20.05 -2.16 -3.15
C SER A 327 -19.63 -2.41 -1.71
N TRP A 328 -18.36 -2.73 -1.45
CA TRP A 328 -17.85 -2.94 -0.08
C TRP A 328 -16.56 -2.17 0.20
N MET A 329 -15.93 -1.57 -0.82
CA MET A 329 -14.80 -0.66 -0.66
C MET A 329 -14.88 0.54 -1.62
N SER A 330 -14.59 1.71 -1.09
CA SER A 330 -14.37 2.93 -1.85
C SER A 330 -13.01 3.55 -1.49
N ALA A 331 -12.33 4.10 -2.49
CA ALA A 331 -11.09 4.86 -2.31
C ALA A 331 -11.11 6.06 -3.25
N PHE A 332 -10.79 7.25 -2.71
CA PHE A 332 -10.77 8.49 -3.49
C PHE A 332 -9.85 9.55 -2.88
N GLU A 333 -9.45 10.49 -3.73
CA GLU A 333 -8.78 11.72 -3.29
C GLU A 333 -9.84 12.73 -2.82
N TYR A 334 -9.55 13.40 -1.73
CA TYR A 334 -10.37 14.46 -1.13
C TYR A 334 -9.45 15.65 -0.89
N ASP A 335 -9.48 16.61 -1.81
CA ASP A 335 -8.49 17.69 -1.92
C ASP A 335 -7.05 17.17 -2.03
N GLU A 336 -6.19 17.46 -1.05
CA GLU A 336 -4.80 16.97 -0.99
C GLU A 336 -4.66 15.63 -0.24
N SER A 337 -5.76 15.11 0.29
CA SER A 337 -5.82 13.90 1.11
C SER A 337 -6.38 12.70 0.36
N ARG A 338 -6.24 11.52 0.97
CA ARG A 338 -6.84 10.28 0.49
C ARG A 338 -7.70 9.65 1.56
N ILE A 339 -8.87 9.16 1.14
CA ILE A 339 -9.83 8.48 2.01
C ILE A 339 -10.10 7.09 1.47
N VAL A 340 -10.00 6.08 2.33
CA VAL A 340 -10.52 4.73 2.09
C VAL A 340 -11.65 4.45 3.06
N VAL A 341 -12.77 3.96 2.53
CA VAL A 341 -13.90 3.46 3.31
C VAL A 341 -14.13 2.00 2.94
N MET A 342 -14.19 1.11 3.92
CA MET A 342 -14.33 -0.34 3.68
C MET A 342 -15.25 -0.98 4.72
N GLY A 343 -16.08 -1.94 4.33
CA GLY A 343 -17.05 -2.56 5.23
C GLY A 343 -16.60 -3.79 6.02
N SER A 344 -15.31 -3.98 6.27
CA SER A 344 -14.86 -5.19 6.98
C SER A 344 -13.56 -5.01 7.76
N THR A 345 -13.63 -4.46 8.97
CA THR A 345 -12.48 -4.46 9.87
C THR A 345 -12.06 -5.89 10.20
N LEU A 346 -13.03 -6.80 10.36
CA LEU A 346 -12.73 -8.15 10.81
C LEU A 346 -11.75 -8.90 9.91
N MET A 347 -11.67 -8.59 8.60
CA MET A 347 -10.71 -9.17 7.66
C MET A 347 -9.25 -9.07 8.13
N PHE A 348 -8.96 -8.11 8.99
CA PHE A 348 -7.60 -7.80 9.44
C PHE A 348 -7.31 -8.29 10.86
N THR A 349 -8.28 -8.94 11.49
CA THR A 349 -8.19 -9.33 12.90
C THR A 349 -7.59 -10.72 13.07
N GLY A 350 -7.13 -11.00 14.29
CA GLY A 350 -6.73 -12.34 14.71
C GLY A 350 -7.88 -13.34 14.84
N LEU A 351 -9.13 -12.86 14.81
CA LEU A 351 -10.33 -13.64 15.05
C LEU A 351 -10.45 -14.82 14.08
N LYS A 352 -11.02 -15.93 14.56
CA LYS A 352 -11.30 -17.09 13.72
C LYS A 352 -12.42 -16.79 12.73
N LEU A 353 -12.38 -17.46 11.57
CA LEU A 353 -13.52 -17.48 10.67
C LEU A 353 -14.68 -18.21 11.36
N PRO A 354 -15.93 -17.74 11.21
CA PRO A 354 -17.08 -18.25 11.96
C PRO A 354 -17.56 -19.59 11.40
N HIS A 355 -16.77 -20.66 11.59
CA HIS A 355 -17.11 -22.02 11.20
C HIS A 355 -16.55 -23.02 12.22
N PRO A 356 -17.37 -23.95 12.76
CA PRO A 356 -16.97 -24.79 13.89
C PRO A 356 -15.80 -25.74 13.60
N ASP A 357 -15.61 -26.12 12.34
CA ASP A 357 -14.56 -27.05 11.92
C ASP A 357 -13.31 -26.38 11.35
N THR A 358 -13.12 -25.07 11.57
CA THR A 358 -11.92 -24.34 11.08
C THR A 358 -11.16 -23.63 12.20
N ASP A 359 -9.83 -23.66 12.09
CA ASP A 359 -8.93 -22.82 12.89
C ASP A 359 -8.33 -21.67 12.06
N LEU A 360 -8.87 -21.43 10.85
CA LEU A 360 -8.48 -20.30 10.02
C LEU A 360 -8.84 -18.98 10.71
N ARG A 361 -7.95 -18.00 10.60
CA ARG A 361 -8.13 -16.63 11.12
C ARG A 361 -8.20 -15.64 9.97
N TRP A 362 -8.92 -14.55 10.16
CA TRP A 362 -9.15 -13.56 9.11
C TRP A 362 -7.86 -12.96 8.55
N PHE A 363 -6.94 -12.57 9.43
CA PHE A 363 -5.62 -12.05 9.07
C PHE A 363 -4.84 -12.96 8.09
N TYR A 364 -4.90 -14.28 8.27
CA TYR A 364 -4.15 -15.26 7.47
C TYR A 364 -4.93 -15.79 6.25
N SER A 365 -6.17 -15.36 6.04
CA SER A 365 -7.04 -15.89 4.99
C SER A 365 -6.91 -15.08 3.70
N GLY A 366 -6.75 -15.78 2.57
CA GLY A 366 -6.50 -15.16 1.27
C GLY A 366 -5.32 -14.18 1.29
N ASP A 367 -5.49 -13.04 0.64
CA ASP A 367 -4.53 -11.93 0.63
C ASP A 367 -4.96 -10.76 1.56
N ASN A 368 -5.77 -11.00 2.60
CA ASN A 368 -6.33 -9.95 3.48
C ASN A 368 -5.26 -9.03 4.10
N ALA A 369 -4.18 -9.59 4.66
CA ALA A 369 -3.09 -8.77 5.20
C ALA A 369 -2.37 -7.94 4.13
N ARG A 370 -2.26 -8.47 2.90
CA ARG A 370 -1.66 -7.72 1.79
C ARG A 370 -2.56 -6.57 1.35
N LEU A 371 -3.88 -6.76 1.35
CA LEU A 371 -4.85 -5.70 1.07
C LEU A 371 -4.65 -4.53 2.04
N PHE A 372 -4.56 -4.80 3.35
CA PHE A 372 -4.31 -3.76 4.36
C PHE A 372 -3.02 -2.99 4.07
N MET A 373 -1.92 -3.69 3.80
CA MET A 373 -0.64 -3.05 3.50
C MET A 373 -0.68 -2.23 2.20
N ASN A 374 -1.46 -2.67 1.20
CA ASN A 374 -1.67 -1.91 -0.02
C ASN A 374 -2.52 -0.65 0.22
N ILE A 375 -3.52 -0.70 1.09
CA ILE A 375 -4.30 0.47 1.55
C ILE A 375 -3.35 1.47 2.21
N MET A 376 -2.54 1.04 3.19
CA MET A 376 -1.56 1.91 3.86
C MET A 376 -0.57 2.53 2.86
N ASN A 377 -0.11 1.74 1.89
CA ASN A 377 0.80 2.23 0.85
C ASN A 377 0.15 3.25 -0.08
N TRP A 378 -1.16 3.12 -0.37
CA TRP A 378 -1.89 4.07 -1.20
C TRP A 378 -2.20 5.36 -0.45
N LEU A 379 -2.64 5.26 0.80
CA LEU A 379 -2.89 6.41 1.68
C LEU A 379 -1.62 7.23 1.97
N SER A 380 -0.45 6.58 1.96
CA SER A 380 0.85 7.23 2.18
C SER A 380 1.60 7.62 0.91
N GLN A 381 0.95 7.61 -0.25
CA GLN A 381 1.57 8.16 -1.46
C GLN A 381 1.85 9.65 -1.22
N ASP A 382 3.01 10.11 -1.70
CA ASP A 382 3.47 11.51 -1.62
C ASP A 382 3.96 12.02 -0.26
N PHE A 383 3.71 11.34 0.88
CA PHE A 383 4.35 11.69 2.16
C PHE A 383 5.87 11.49 2.18
N VAL A 384 6.36 10.61 1.31
CA VAL A 384 7.77 10.25 1.23
C VAL A 384 8.38 11.01 0.05
N GLU A 385 8.98 12.18 0.31
CA GLU A 385 9.86 12.81 -0.66
C GLU A 385 11.08 11.92 -0.88
N THR A 386 11.07 11.17 -1.99
CA THR A 386 12.28 10.43 -2.37
C THR A 386 13.40 11.43 -2.58
N PRO A 387 14.57 11.26 -1.93
CA PRO A 387 15.69 12.15 -2.12
C PRO A 387 16.02 12.21 -3.60
N SER A 388 15.84 13.40 -4.20
CA SER A 388 15.97 13.58 -5.63
C SER A 388 17.35 13.13 -6.11
N ALA A 389 17.41 12.03 -6.86
CA ALA A 389 18.64 11.55 -7.51
C ALA A 389 19.21 12.58 -8.52
N ILE A 390 18.40 13.58 -8.89
CA ILE A 390 18.77 14.67 -9.81
C ILE A 390 19.85 15.55 -9.16
N VAL A 391 19.79 15.82 -7.86
CA VAL A 391 20.76 16.70 -7.20
C VAL A 391 22.17 16.10 -7.18
N PRO A 392 22.39 14.85 -6.74
CA PRO A 392 23.69 14.18 -6.87
C PRO A 392 24.17 14.09 -8.33
N MET A 393 23.27 13.79 -9.26
CA MET A 393 23.62 13.65 -10.68
C MET A 393 24.03 14.98 -11.31
N LEU A 394 23.38 16.09 -10.95
CA LEU A 394 23.75 17.45 -11.35
C LEU A 394 25.09 17.85 -10.76
N VAL A 395 25.34 17.58 -9.48
CA VAL A 395 26.62 17.88 -8.83
C VAL A 395 27.78 17.16 -9.54
N ILE A 396 27.62 15.86 -9.83
CA ILE A 396 28.63 15.07 -10.55
C ILE A 396 28.82 15.61 -11.98
N SER A 397 27.74 15.86 -12.71
CA SER A 397 27.79 16.35 -14.09
C SER A 397 28.44 17.73 -14.18
N SER A 398 28.16 18.62 -13.22
CA SER A 398 28.77 19.95 -13.11
C SER A 398 30.28 19.85 -12.88
N ALA A 399 30.71 18.97 -11.97
CA ALA A 399 32.12 18.77 -11.67
C ALA A 399 32.89 18.24 -12.89
N VAL A 400 32.33 17.25 -13.61
CA VAL A 400 32.92 16.71 -14.84
C VAL A 400 33.01 17.78 -15.93
N MET A 401 31.97 18.59 -16.10
CA MET A 401 31.95 19.69 -17.07
C MET A 401 33.03 20.75 -16.77
N VAL A 402 33.15 21.20 -15.51
CA VAL A 402 34.16 22.18 -15.10
C VAL A 402 35.58 21.65 -15.34
N ILE A 403 35.84 20.38 -15.00
CA ILE A 403 37.13 19.73 -15.26
C ILE A 403 37.40 19.65 -16.77
N GLY A 404 36.40 19.29 -17.58
CA GLY A 404 36.51 19.20 -19.03
C GLY A 404 36.80 20.55 -19.69
N VAL A 405 36.10 21.61 -19.27
CA VAL A 405 36.30 22.98 -19.76
C VAL A 405 37.70 23.47 -19.39
N ALA A 406 38.13 23.27 -18.14
CA ALA A 406 39.47 23.63 -17.70
C ALA A 406 40.55 22.93 -18.54
N PHE A 407 40.41 21.62 -18.78
CA PHE A 407 41.33 20.87 -19.62
C PHE A 407 41.38 21.38 -21.07
N TYR A 408 40.21 21.68 -21.66
CA TYR A 408 40.11 22.23 -23.02
C TYR A 408 40.80 23.59 -23.15
N ILE A 409 40.55 24.52 -22.21
CA ILE A 409 41.16 25.85 -22.21
C ILE A 409 42.69 25.73 -22.09
N ILE A 410 43.18 24.87 -21.19
CA ILE A 410 44.62 24.62 -21.03
C ILE A 410 45.23 24.05 -22.32
N LYS A 411 44.54 23.14 -23.01
CA LYS A 411 44.98 22.57 -24.29
C LYS A 411 45.03 23.62 -25.41
N LYS A 412 44.10 24.59 -25.41
CA LYS A 412 44.00 25.63 -26.45
C LYS A 412 45.00 26.78 -26.27
N ILE A 413 45.41 27.06 -25.03
CA ILE A 413 46.42 28.09 -24.71
C ILE A 413 47.85 27.57 -24.98
N ARG A 414 48.05 26.25 -24.94
CA ARG A 414 49.26 25.57 -25.43
C ARG A 414 49.26 25.47 -26.95
#